data_AF-A0A3S1KKL1-F1
#
_entry.id   AF-A0A3S1KKL1-F1
#
_cell.length_a   1.000
_cell.length_b   1.000
_cell.length_c   1.000
_cell.angle_alpha   90.00
_cell.angle_beta   90.00
_cell.angle_gamma   90.00
#
_symmetry.space_group_name_H-M   'P 1'
#
loop_
_entity.id
_entity.type
_entity.pdbx_description
1 polymer ?
#
loop_
_entity_poly.entity_id
_entity_poly.type
_entity_poly.pdbx_seq_one_letter_code
_entity_poly.pdbx_strand_id
1 'polypeptide(L)'
;DIKCRKAGLHPAAAVIVATVRAMKMNGGVKKEDLGKENIEAVRKGCLNLGRHIENVKQFGVPAVVAINHFTTDTEAEIQAMKDFVKAQGAEAILCKHWAQGSAGIENLARKVVEIAESGASQFSPLYPDEMPLFEKVNTIVKRIYRGDEAIADKSIRDQLHAWEQAGYGHLPVCMAKTQYSFSTDPNLRGAPTGHTVPVREVRLAAGAGFVVIICGEIMTMPGLPKAPSSEKIFLNEAGQIEGLF
;
A
#
# COMPACT_ATOMS: atom_id res chain seq x y z
N ASP A 1 8.31 -8.32 3.66
CA ASP A 1 8.35 -9.80 3.66
C ASP A 1 9.08 -10.48 2.51
N ILE A 2 9.05 -10.02 1.25
CA ILE A 2 9.72 -10.72 0.14
C ILE A 2 11.11 -10.15 -0.17
N LYS A 3 11.19 -8.92 -0.71
CA LYS A 3 12.46 -8.32 -1.19
C LYS A 3 13.53 -8.25 -0.11
N CYS A 4 13.23 -7.61 1.02
CA CYS A 4 14.20 -7.42 2.11
C CYS A 4 14.68 -8.74 2.70
N ARG A 5 13.78 -9.72 2.84
CA ARG A 5 14.10 -11.09 3.28
C ARG A 5 15.09 -11.76 2.34
N LYS A 6 14.82 -11.75 1.04
CA LYS A 6 15.68 -12.40 0.03
C LYS A 6 17.03 -11.71 -0.15
N ALA A 7 17.08 -10.38 0.01
CA ALA A 7 18.27 -9.58 -0.26
C ALA A 7 19.07 -9.22 1.01
N GLY A 8 18.63 -9.64 2.20
CA GLY A 8 19.27 -9.26 3.47
C GLY A 8 19.26 -7.75 3.72
N LEU A 9 18.23 -7.04 3.23
CA LEU A 9 18.13 -5.59 3.36
C LEU A 9 17.36 -5.20 4.63
N HIS A 10 17.83 -4.16 5.31
CA HIS A 10 17.22 -3.63 6.53
C HIS A 10 16.86 -2.16 6.32
N PRO A 11 15.59 -1.82 6.03
CA PRO A 11 15.17 -0.43 5.83
C PRO A 11 15.39 0.41 7.10
N ALA A 12 16.09 1.54 6.97
CA ALA A 12 16.32 2.46 8.09
C ALA A 12 15.16 3.44 8.33
N ALA A 13 14.41 3.76 7.28
CA ALA A 13 13.28 4.69 7.32
C ALA A 13 12.22 4.29 6.29
N ALA A 14 10.97 4.67 6.54
CA ALA A 14 9.87 4.55 5.58
C ALA A 14 9.12 5.87 5.42
N VAL A 15 8.75 6.20 4.18
CA VAL A 15 7.90 7.36 3.88
C VAL A 15 6.54 6.84 3.42
N ILE A 16 5.46 7.27 4.08
CA ILE A 16 4.08 6.99 3.67
C ILE A 16 3.53 8.25 3.00
N VAL A 17 3.28 8.18 1.70
CA VAL A 17 2.74 9.32 0.93
C VAL A 17 1.22 9.34 1.04
N ALA A 18 0.65 10.53 1.30
CA ALA A 18 -0.79 10.76 1.38
C ALA A 18 -1.17 12.10 0.74
N THR A 19 -2.45 12.25 0.36
CA THR A 19 -3.02 13.52 -0.10
C THR A 19 -4.35 13.77 0.60
N VAL A 20 -4.72 15.04 0.78
CA VAL A 20 -6.03 15.43 1.36
C VAL A 20 -7.18 14.84 0.54
N ARG A 21 -7.08 14.90 -0.79
CA ARG A 21 -8.08 14.31 -1.70
C ARG A 21 -8.24 12.80 -1.51
N ALA A 22 -7.15 12.04 -1.35
CA ALA A 22 -7.23 10.61 -1.07
C ALA A 22 -7.84 10.32 0.31
N MET A 23 -7.57 11.14 1.32
CA MET A 23 -8.24 11.02 2.62
C MET A 23 -9.74 11.28 2.49
N LYS A 24 -10.16 12.34 1.79
CA LYS A 24 -11.59 12.58 1.49
C LYS A 24 -12.25 11.39 0.79
N MET A 25 -11.59 10.79 -0.21
CA MET A 25 -12.08 9.60 -0.90
C MET A 25 -12.24 8.39 0.04
N ASN A 26 -11.32 8.21 0.98
CA ASN A 26 -11.40 7.17 2.00
C ASN A 26 -12.45 7.48 3.08
N GLY A 27 -12.76 8.75 3.29
CA GLY A 27 -13.85 9.22 4.15
C GLY A 27 -15.23 9.20 3.49
N GLY A 28 -15.36 8.71 2.26
CA GLY A 28 -16.63 8.52 1.55
C GLY A 28 -16.98 9.59 0.52
N VAL A 29 -16.11 10.58 0.27
CA VAL A 29 -16.35 11.60 -0.76
C VAL A 29 -16.13 11.01 -2.15
N LYS A 30 -17.07 11.27 -3.07
CA LYS A 30 -16.97 10.84 -4.47
C LYS A 30 -15.87 11.61 -5.20
N LYS A 31 -15.33 11.02 -6.27
CA LYS A 31 -14.16 11.58 -6.98
C LYS A 31 -14.45 12.97 -7.55
N GLU A 32 -15.69 13.21 -7.94
CA GLU A 32 -16.19 14.43 -8.57
C GLU A 32 -16.30 15.59 -7.56
N ASP A 33 -16.45 15.28 -6.26
CA ASP A 33 -16.74 16.25 -5.20
C ASP A 33 -15.50 16.64 -4.36
N LEU A 34 -14.30 16.23 -4.77
CA LEU A 34 -13.08 16.39 -3.98
C LEU A 34 -12.55 17.83 -3.89
N GLY A 35 -13.08 18.75 -4.70
CA GLY A 35 -12.63 20.15 -4.73
C GLY A 35 -13.10 21.00 -3.56
N LYS A 36 -14.15 20.55 -2.84
CA LYS A 36 -14.68 21.27 -1.67
C LYS A 36 -13.93 20.87 -0.40
N GLU A 37 -13.75 21.83 0.50
CA GLU A 37 -13.22 21.55 1.84
C GLU A 37 -14.15 20.57 2.59
N ASN A 38 -13.58 19.54 3.20
CA ASN A 38 -14.31 18.61 4.07
C ASN A 38 -13.41 17.96 5.12
N ILE A 39 -13.19 18.68 6.24
CA ILE A 39 -12.34 18.24 7.35
C ILE A 39 -12.85 16.93 7.98
N GLU A 40 -14.16 16.73 8.07
CA GLU A 40 -14.74 15.52 8.64
C GLU A 40 -14.40 14.28 7.79
N ALA A 41 -14.55 14.39 6.47
CA ALA A 41 -14.17 13.33 5.55
C ALA A 41 -12.67 13.05 5.58
N VAL A 42 -11.83 14.09 5.71
CA VAL A 42 -10.39 13.91 5.90
C VAL A 42 -10.11 13.09 7.16
N ARG A 43 -10.70 13.46 8.30
CA ARG A 43 -10.52 12.73 9.58
C ARG A 43 -10.99 11.27 9.49
N LYS A 44 -12.15 11.00 8.86
CA LYS A 44 -12.63 9.62 8.63
C LYS A 44 -11.68 8.84 7.72
N GLY A 45 -11.18 9.48 6.66
CA GLY A 45 -10.24 8.88 5.74
C GLY A 45 -8.88 8.58 6.35
N CYS A 46 -8.42 9.42 7.28
CA CYS A 46 -7.16 9.23 7.99
C CYS A 46 -7.08 7.91 8.76
N LEU A 47 -8.20 7.23 9.05
CA LEU A 47 -8.17 5.86 9.59
C LEU A 47 -7.41 4.89 8.67
N ASN A 48 -7.50 5.08 7.34
CA ASN A 48 -6.69 4.34 6.37
C ASN A 48 -5.19 4.59 6.59
N LEU A 49 -4.80 5.86 6.69
CA LEU A 49 -3.42 6.28 6.93
C LEU A 49 -2.89 5.77 8.28
N GLY A 50 -3.72 5.82 9.33
CA GLY A 50 -3.40 5.28 10.65
C GLY A 50 -3.05 3.79 10.60
N ARG A 51 -3.85 3.00 9.88
CA ARG A 51 -3.55 1.56 9.69
C ARG A 51 -2.24 1.34 8.93
N HIS A 52 -1.94 2.15 7.91
CA HIS A 52 -0.65 2.06 7.22
C HIS A 52 0.54 2.42 8.12
N ILE A 53 0.42 3.46 8.96
CA ILE A 53 1.45 3.82 9.95
C ILE A 53 1.68 2.66 10.92
N GLU A 54 0.60 2.10 11.48
CA GLU A 54 0.65 0.95 12.39
C GLU A 54 1.30 -0.28 11.72
N ASN A 55 0.93 -0.56 10.48
CA ASN A 55 1.50 -1.68 9.71
C ASN A 55 3.00 -1.53 9.50
N VAL A 56 3.49 -0.34 9.17
CA VAL A 56 4.94 -0.10 9.03
C VAL A 56 5.65 -0.25 10.37
N LYS A 57 5.06 0.24 11.46
CA LYS A 57 5.59 0.07 12.83
C LYS A 57 5.71 -1.41 13.23
N GLN A 58 4.79 -2.27 12.79
CA GLN A 58 4.87 -3.72 13.06
C GLN A 58 6.11 -4.40 12.45
N PHE A 59 6.71 -3.81 11.41
CA PHE A 59 7.98 -4.27 10.86
C PHE A 59 9.19 -3.71 11.63
N GLY A 60 9.00 -2.86 12.64
CA GLY A 60 10.09 -2.21 13.38
C GLY A 60 10.76 -1.06 12.61
N VAL A 61 10.15 -0.56 11.53
CA VAL A 61 10.71 0.53 10.72
C VAL A 61 10.07 1.88 11.13
N PRO A 62 10.86 2.92 11.47
CA PRO A 62 10.30 4.22 11.76
C PRO A 62 9.72 4.86 10.50
N ALA A 63 8.54 5.48 10.64
CA ALA A 63 7.79 6.04 9.52
C ALA A 63 7.57 7.55 9.65
N VAL A 64 7.68 8.26 8.53
CA VAL A 64 7.25 9.65 8.36
C VAL A 64 6.19 9.72 7.26
N VAL A 65 5.21 10.60 7.41
CA VAL A 65 4.17 10.84 6.42
C VAL A 65 4.56 12.03 5.54
N ALA A 66 4.46 11.87 4.23
CA ALA A 66 4.59 12.95 3.27
C ALA A 66 3.21 13.33 2.74
N ILE A 67 2.74 14.54 3.04
CA ILE A 67 1.48 15.07 2.50
C ILE A 67 1.80 15.78 1.19
N ASN A 68 1.43 15.18 0.05
CA ASN A 68 1.56 15.84 -1.25
C ASN A 68 0.49 16.91 -1.39
N HIS A 69 0.92 18.17 -1.46
CA HIS A 69 0.05 19.33 -1.55
C HIS A 69 -0.60 19.43 -2.93
N PHE A 70 -1.91 19.66 -2.95
CA PHE A 70 -2.66 20.03 -4.15
C PHE A 70 -3.22 21.46 -4.03
N THR A 71 -3.48 22.12 -5.16
CA THR A 71 -3.91 23.54 -5.19
C THR A 71 -5.25 23.80 -4.49
N THR A 72 -6.10 22.78 -4.38
CA THR A 72 -7.41 22.87 -3.73
C THR A 72 -7.40 22.49 -2.26
N ASP A 73 -6.26 22.06 -1.73
CA ASP A 73 -6.15 21.62 -0.34
C ASP A 73 -6.16 22.86 0.57
N THR A 74 -6.99 22.84 1.62
CA THR A 74 -7.01 23.96 2.58
C THR A 74 -6.05 23.71 3.73
N GLU A 75 -5.56 24.78 4.36
CA GLU A 75 -4.70 24.66 5.55
C GLU A 75 -5.39 23.92 6.69
N ALA A 76 -6.72 24.05 6.83
CA ALA A 76 -7.49 23.33 7.84
C ALA A 76 -7.52 21.82 7.58
N GLU A 77 -7.67 21.38 6.32
CA GLU A 77 -7.58 19.96 5.95
C GLU A 77 -6.17 19.39 6.17
N ILE A 78 -5.14 20.16 5.78
CA ILE A 78 -3.74 19.77 5.98
C ILE A 78 -3.45 19.65 7.48
N GLN A 79 -3.90 20.59 8.30
CA GLN A 79 -3.69 20.55 9.75
C GLN A 79 -4.40 19.36 10.38
N ALA A 80 -5.63 19.05 9.95
CA ALA A 80 -6.34 17.87 10.43
C ALA A 80 -5.60 16.56 10.14
N MET A 81 -4.92 16.44 8.98
CA MET A 81 -4.05 15.30 8.70
C MET A 81 -2.82 15.28 9.62
N LYS A 82 -2.15 16.41 9.81
CA LYS A 82 -0.97 16.51 10.69
C LYS A 82 -1.30 16.13 12.14
N ASP A 83 -2.42 16.64 12.66
CA ASP A 83 -2.87 16.34 14.02
C ASP A 83 -3.18 14.85 14.19
N PHE A 84 -3.85 14.25 13.20
CA PHE A 84 -4.13 12.82 13.22
C PHE A 84 -2.84 11.99 13.21
N VAL A 85 -1.89 12.29 12.32
CA VAL A 85 -0.62 11.56 12.22
C VAL A 85 0.20 11.71 13.52
N LYS A 86 0.20 12.90 14.12
CA LYS A 86 0.83 13.15 15.42
C LYS A 86 0.21 12.29 16.52
N ALA A 87 -1.10 12.15 16.56
CA ALA A 87 -1.80 11.28 17.51
C ALA A 87 -1.46 9.79 17.32
N GLN A 88 -1.04 9.38 16.12
CA GLN A 88 -0.52 8.03 15.86
C GLN A 88 0.97 7.86 16.23
N GLY A 89 1.61 8.89 16.78
CA GLY A 89 3.03 8.89 17.13
C GLY A 89 3.93 8.84 15.90
N ALA A 90 3.59 9.57 14.85
CA ALA A 90 4.40 9.80 13.66
C ALA A 90 4.38 11.30 13.31
N GLU A 91 5.21 11.73 12.37
CA GLU A 91 5.27 13.11 11.89
C GLU A 91 4.77 13.21 10.46
N ALA A 92 4.05 14.28 10.12
CA ALA A 92 3.58 14.55 8.76
C ALA A 92 4.16 15.85 8.21
N ILE A 93 4.81 15.74 7.06
CA ILE A 93 5.51 16.86 6.40
C ILE A 93 4.80 17.19 5.09
N LEU A 94 4.41 18.46 4.94
CA LEU A 94 3.81 18.97 3.70
C LEU A 94 4.89 19.07 2.61
N CYS A 95 4.59 18.52 1.44
CA CYS A 95 5.50 18.40 0.31
C CYS A 95 4.91 19.14 -0.91
N LYS A 96 5.68 20.08 -1.46
CA LYS A 96 5.30 20.94 -2.61
C LYS A 96 6.19 20.72 -3.84
N HIS A 97 6.91 19.60 -3.90
CA HIS A 97 7.91 19.33 -4.94
C HIS A 97 7.36 19.27 -6.37
N TRP A 98 6.08 18.94 -6.56
CA TRP A 98 5.47 19.01 -7.89
C TRP A 98 5.46 20.44 -8.45
N ALA A 99 5.26 21.45 -7.59
CA ALA A 99 5.24 22.86 -7.98
C ALA A 99 6.60 23.56 -7.81
N GLN A 100 7.45 23.07 -6.88
CA GLN A 100 8.66 23.76 -6.42
C GLN A 100 9.96 22.96 -6.62
N GLY A 101 9.90 21.81 -7.31
CA GLY A 101 11.05 20.93 -7.47
C GLY A 101 11.62 20.43 -6.14
N SER A 102 12.93 20.17 -6.07
CA SER A 102 13.59 19.64 -4.88
C SER A 102 13.43 20.53 -3.64
N ALA A 103 13.37 21.87 -3.81
CA ALA A 103 13.17 22.81 -2.71
C ALA A 103 11.88 22.54 -1.93
N GLY A 104 10.84 22.04 -2.62
CA GLY A 104 9.53 21.72 -2.02
C GLY A 104 9.49 20.46 -1.15
N ILE A 105 10.61 19.77 -0.94
CA ILE A 105 10.68 18.53 -0.14
C ILE A 105 11.89 18.46 0.80
N GLU A 106 12.64 19.55 0.98
CA GLU A 106 13.82 19.58 1.84
C GLU A 106 13.52 19.17 3.28
N ASN A 107 12.40 19.62 3.84
CA ASN A 107 12.00 19.27 5.20
C ASN A 107 11.79 17.76 5.35
N LEU A 108 11.18 17.10 4.35
CA LEU A 108 11.03 15.65 4.36
C LEU A 108 12.39 14.97 4.24
N ALA A 109 13.26 15.45 3.35
CA ALA A 109 14.59 14.89 3.16
C ALA A 109 15.41 14.95 4.47
N ARG A 110 15.44 16.09 5.15
CA ARG A 110 16.08 16.25 6.46
C ARG A 110 15.51 15.29 7.49
N LYS A 111 14.18 15.12 7.53
CA LYS A 111 13.55 14.20 8.46
C LYS A 111 13.89 12.73 8.18
N VAL A 112 13.95 12.35 6.90
CA VAL A 112 14.36 10.99 6.51
C VAL A 112 15.80 10.72 6.90
N VAL A 113 16.71 11.69 6.74
CA VAL A 113 18.11 11.58 7.21
C VAL A 113 18.14 11.41 8.73
N GLU A 114 17.44 12.26 9.49
CA GLU A 114 17.35 12.17 10.95
C GLU A 114 16.88 10.78 11.41
N ILE A 115 15.83 10.25 10.78
CA ILE A 115 15.31 8.91 11.09
C ILE A 115 16.36 7.84 10.75
N ALA A 116 16.97 7.91 9.58
CA ALA A 116 17.92 6.89 9.13
C ALA A 116 19.18 6.85 10.02
N GLU A 117 19.68 8.01 10.45
CA GLU A 117 20.87 8.15 11.30
C GLU A 117 20.59 7.85 12.78
N SER A 118 19.33 7.90 13.23
CA SER A 118 18.96 7.60 14.62
C SER A 118 19.27 6.16 15.06
N GLY A 119 19.43 5.23 14.12
CA GLY A 119 19.58 3.80 14.41
C GLY A 119 18.35 3.14 15.02
N ALA A 120 17.18 3.81 15.02
CA ALA A 120 15.97 3.33 15.68
C ALA A 120 15.30 2.14 14.98
N SER A 121 15.66 1.83 13.73
CA SER A 121 15.06 0.72 12.98
C SER A 121 15.44 -0.63 13.57
N GLN A 122 14.43 -1.44 13.87
CA GLN A 122 14.53 -2.81 14.35
C GLN A 122 13.85 -3.75 13.36
N PHE A 123 14.20 -3.59 12.07
CA PHE A 123 13.49 -4.27 10.99
C PHE A 123 13.44 -5.78 11.17
N SER A 124 12.24 -6.33 11.19
CA SER A 124 11.99 -7.77 11.17
C SER A 124 10.83 -8.12 10.23
N PRO A 125 10.88 -9.26 9.51
CA PRO A 125 9.74 -9.73 8.72
C PRO A 125 8.52 -10.03 9.60
N LEU A 126 7.33 -9.99 9.02
CA LEU A 126 6.07 -10.14 9.74
C LEU A 126 5.89 -11.54 10.37
N TYR A 127 6.48 -12.55 9.74
CA TYR A 127 6.40 -13.96 10.13
C TYR A 127 7.73 -14.68 9.85
N PRO A 128 8.07 -15.75 10.59
CA PRO A 128 9.25 -16.58 10.35
C PRO A 128 9.11 -17.45 9.08
N ASP A 129 10.23 -17.96 8.56
CA ASP A 129 10.24 -18.80 7.34
C ASP A 129 9.55 -20.14 7.56
N GLU A 130 9.65 -20.68 8.76
CA GLU A 130 9.14 -22.00 9.17
C GLU A 130 7.63 -22.02 9.38
N MET A 131 6.97 -20.86 9.37
CA MET A 131 5.52 -20.76 9.50
C MET A 131 4.83 -21.47 8.32
N PRO A 132 3.81 -22.33 8.57
CA PRO A 132 3.04 -22.96 7.50
C PRO A 132 2.46 -21.94 6.52
N LEU A 133 2.38 -22.29 5.23
CA LEU A 133 2.01 -21.37 4.16
C LEU A 133 0.65 -20.71 4.42
N PHE A 134 -0.34 -21.48 4.85
CA PHE A 134 -1.67 -20.93 5.15
C PHE A 134 -1.67 -20.03 6.40
N GLU A 135 -0.83 -20.32 7.40
CA GLU A 135 -0.67 -19.45 8.57
C GLU A 135 0.05 -18.14 8.23
N LYS A 136 0.98 -18.15 7.27
CA LYS A 136 1.57 -16.91 6.71
C LYS A 136 0.49 -16.02 6.08
N VAL A 137 -0.44 -16.63 5.32
CA VAL A 137 -1.60 -15.92 4.75
C VAL A 137 -2.46 -15.31 5.85
N ASN A 138 -2.87 -16.13 6.83
CA ASN A 138 -3.71 -15.70 7.94
C ASN A 138 -3.06 -14.58 8.78
N THR A 139 -1.74 -14.67 8.97
CA THR A 139 -0.95 -13.65 9.65
C THR A 139 -1.03 -12.31 8.93
N ILE A 140 -0.88 -12.27 7.60
CA ILE A 140 -1.03 -11.02 6.83
C ILE A 140 -2.47 -10.49 6.96
N VAL A 141 -3.48 -11.34 6.86
CA VAL A 141 -4.89 -10.92 6.95
C VAL A 141 -5.18 -10.26 8.30
N LYS A 142 -4.79 -10.89 9.40
CA LYS A 142 -5.03 -10.36 10.74
C LYS A 142 -4.16 -9.14 11.05
N ARG A 143 -2.85 -9.22 10.75
CA ARG A 143 -1.87 -8.23 11.18
C ARG A 143 -1.74 -7.03 10.25
N ILE A 144 -2.02 -7.16 8.96
CA ILE A 144 -1.88 -6.06 7.99
C ILE A 144 -3.26 -5.56 7.55
N TYR A 145 -4.15 -6.48 7.19
CA TYR A 145 -5.47 -6.08 6.66
C TYR A 145 -6.50 -5.79 7.74
N ARG A 146 -6.26 -6.29 8.97
CA ARG A 146 -7.22 -6.27 10.09
C ARG A 146 -8.54 -6.94 9.68
N GLY A 147 -8.43 -8.02 8.92
CA GLY A 147 -9.51 -8.97 8.67
C GLY A 147 -9.53 -10.04 9.77
N ASP A 148 -10.66 -10.71 9.91
CA ASP A 148 -10.88 -11.70 10.97
C ASP A 148 -10.09 -12.99 10.69
N GLU A 149 -10.13 -13.47 9.45
CA GLU A 149 -9.40 -14.66 9.01
C GLU A 149 -9.28 -14.76 7.48
N ALA A 150 -8.33 -15.58 7.03
CA ALA A 150 -8.31 -16.10 5.67
C ALA A 150 -9.19 -17.35 5.56
N ILE A 151 -10.06 -17.40 4.56
CA ILE A 151 -10.90 -18.57 4.27
C ILE A 151 -10.49 -19.19 2.94
N ALA A 152 -10.46 -20.52 2.85
CA ALA A 152 -10.05 -21.24 1.66
C ALA A 152 -10.68 -22.63 1.63
N ASP A 153 -11.03 -23.10 0.44
CA ASP A 153 -11.55 -24.44 0.21
C ASP A 153 -10.51 -25.52 0.52
N LYS A 154 -10.98 -26.75 0.76
CA LYS A 154 -10.13 -27.89 1.06
C LYS A 154 -9.05 -28.11 -0.02
N SER A 155 -9.41 -27.99 -1.30
CA SER A 155 -8.47 -28.17 -2.42
C SER A 155 -7.28 -27.21 -2.36
N ILE A 156 -7.50 -25.96 -1.95
CA ILE A 156 -6.45 -24.94 -1.81
C ILE A 156 -5.55 -25.28 -0.62
N ARG A 157 -6.14 -25.70 0.50
CA ARG A 157 -5.37 -26.11 1.68
C ARG A 157 -4.51 -27.34 1.39
N ASP A 158 -5.07 -28.34 0.72
CA ASP A 158 -4.37 -29.55 0.30
C ASP A 158 -3.23 -29.21 -0.67
N GLN A 159 -3.43 -28.27 -1.60
CA GLN A 159 -2.40 -27.79 -2.53
C GLN A 159 -1.24 -27.10 -1.83
N LEU A 160 -1.53 -26.21 -0.86
CA LEU A 160 -0.50 -25.56 -0.04
C LEU A 160 0.28 -26.59 0.77
N HIS A 161 -0.41 -27.56 1.37
CA HIS A 161 0.23 -28.62 2.14
C HIS A 161 1.11 -29.51 1.26
N ALA A 162 0.68 -29.86 0.05
CA ALA A 162 1.50 -30.59 -0.90
C ALA A 162 2.80 -29.84 -1.25
N TRP A 163 2.77 -28.52 -1.36
CA TRP A 163 3.97 -27.70 -1.58
C TRP A 163 4.88 -27.62 -0.34
N GLU A 164 4.31 -27.62 0.87
CA GLU A 164 5.08 -27.75 2.11
C GLU A 164 5.89 -29.06 2.10
N GLN A 165 5.24 -30.19 1.77
CA GLN A 165 5.90 -31.50 1.67
C GLN A 165 6.93 -31.57 0.54
N ALA A 166 6.71 -30.83 -0.55
CA ALA A 166 7.66 -30.73 -1.66
C ALA A 166 8.84 -29.77 -1.38
N GLY A 167 8.98 -29.25 -0.15
CA GLY A 167 10.09 -28.41 0.27
C GLY A 167 9.90 -26.92 0.04
N TYR A 168 8.73 -26.47 -0.44
CA TYR A 168 8.43 -25.05 -0.68
C TYR A 168 7.78 -24.35 0.52
N GLY A 169 7.62 -25.03 1.67
CA GLY A 169 6.97 -24.47 2.85
C GLY A 169 7.65 -23.23 3.42
N HIS A 170 8.97 -23.09 3.23
CA HIS A 170 9.75 -21.94 3.69
C HIS A 170 9.53 -20.68 2.84
N LEU A 171 8.95 -20.78 1.65
CA LEU A 171 8.74 -19.63 0.78
C LEU A 171 7.82 -18.58 1.42
N PRO A 172 8.06 -17.28 1.19
CA PRO A 172 7.12 -16.24 1.57
C PRO A 172 5.87 -16.25 0.67
N VAL A 173 4.79 -15.64 1.14
CA VAL A 173 3.53 -15.52 0.39
C VAL A 173 3.35 -14.12 -0.21
N CYS A 174 2.76 -14.06 -1.40
CA CYS A 174 2.41 -12.85 -2.12
C CYS A 174 0.89 -12.74 -2.25
N MET A 175 0.29 -11.86 -1.44
CA MET A 175 -1.16 -11.63 -1.44
C MET A 175 -1.58 -10.82 -2.67
N ALA A 176 -2.45 -11.40 -3.47
CA ALA A 176 -2.89 -10.85 -4.74
C ALA A 176 -4.40 -10.54 -4.65
N LYS A 177 -4.71 -9.28 -4.36
CA LYS A 177 -6.05 -8.75 -4.09
C LYS A 177 -6.17 -7.33 -4.63
N THR A 178 -7.39 -6.78 -4.62
CA THR A 178 -7.62 -5.37 -4.94
C THR A 178 -6.75 -4.44 -4.09
N GLN A 179 -6.14 -3.44 -4.72
CA GLN A 179 -5.32 -2.41 -4.06
C GLN A 179 -6.16 -1.29 -3.44
N TYR A 180 -7.46 -1.23 -3.72
CA TYR A 180 -8.34 -0.12 -3.31
C TYR A 180 -8.87 -0.23 -1.88
N SER A 181 -8.66 -1.37 -1.22
CA SER A 181 -9.21 -1.68 0.10
C SER A 181 -8.27 -2.61 0.86
N PHE A 182 -8.36 -2.62 2.19
CA PHE A 182 -7.74 -3.66 3.02
C PHE A 182 -8.48 -5.00 2.92
N SER A 183 -9.78 -4.99 2.64
CA SER A 183 -10.58 -6.19 2.36
C SER A 183 -10.46 -6.62 0.89
N THR A 184 -11.14 -7.69 0.48
CA THR A 184 -11.22 -8.10 -0.93
C THR A 184 -12.24 -7.32 -1.75
N ASP A 185 -13.03 -6.43 -1.13
CA ASP A 185 -14.00 -5.57 -1.82
C ASP A 185 -13.40 -4.16 -2.07
N PRO A 186 -13.24 -3.74 -3.35
CA PRO A 186 -12.68 -2.43 -3.68
C PRO A 186 -13.51 -1.23 -3.19
N ASN A 187 -14.79 -1.42 -2.84
CA ASN A 187 -15.68 -0.35 -2.40
C ASN A 187 -15.58 -0.09 -0.89
N LEU A 188 -15.04 -1.04 -0.11
CA LEU A 188 -14.83 -0.88 1.34
C LEU A 188 -13.57 -0.05 1.63
N ARG A 189 -13.68 1.28 1.47
CA ARG A 189 -12.57 2.21 1.70
C ARG A 189 -12.32 2.51 3.18
N GLY A 190 -11.25 3.25 3.46
CA GLY A 190 -10.87 3.61 4.82
C GLY A 190 -10.10 2.47 5.48
N ALA A 191 -10.57 2.05 6.65
CA ALA A 191 -9.95 1.01 7.47
C ALA A 191 -11.01 -0.02 7.90
N PRO A 192 -11.57 -0.83 6.98
CA PRO A 192 -12.62 -1.79 7.30
C PRO A 192 -12.17 -2.84 8.32
N THR A 193 -13.09 -3.37 9.12
CA THR A 193 -12.88 -4.45 10.10
C THR A 193 -14.00 -5.48 9.96
N GLY A 194 -13.90 -6.65 10.59
CA GLY A 194 -14.96 -7.66 10.55
C GLY A 194 -15.15 -8.31 9.17
N HIS A 195 -14.09 -8.33 8.36
CA HIS A 195 -14.11 -8.90 7.01
C HIS A 195 -13.20 -10.11 6.94
N THR A 196 -13.61 -11.12 6.17
CA THR A 196 -12.77 -12.27 5.85
C THR A 196 -12.10 -12.08 4.50
N VAL A 197 -11.01 -12.81 4.27
CA VAL A 197 -10.27 -12.78 3.00
C VAL A 197 -10.37 -14.15 2.35
N PRO A 198 -11.24 -14.32 1.32
CA PRO A 198 -11.29 -15.56 0.57
C PRO A 198 -10.02 -15.75 -0.26
N VAL A 199 -9.45 -16.94 -0.23
CA VAL A 199 -8.41 -17.40 -1.16
C VAL A 199 -9.12 -18.27 -2.21
N ARG A 200 -9.00 -17.86 -3.47
CA ARG A 200 -9.66 -18.52 -4.60
C ARG A 200 -8.72 -19.44 -5.37
N GLU A 201 -7.45 -19.06 -5.45
CA GLU A 201 -6.44 -19.79 -6.19
C GLU A 201 -5.07 -19.55 -5.54
N VAL A 202 -4.17 -20.51 -5.67
CA VAL A 202 -2.77 -20.37 -5.28
C VAL A 202 -1.87 -20.76 -6.44
N ARG A 203 -0.77 -20.05 -6.65
CA ARG A 203 0.22 -20.36 -7.69
C ARG A 203 1.63 -20.38 -7.12
N LEU A 204 2.40 -21.42 -7.46
CA LEU A 204 3.80 -21.49 -7.08
C LEU A 204 4.68 -20.75 -8.10
N ALA A 205 5.33 -19.67 -7.68
CA ALA A 205 6.32 -18.97 -8.49
C ALA A 205 7.73 -19.41 -8.05
N ALA A 206 8.08 -20.67 -8.32
CA ALA A 206 9.31 -21.29 -7.80
C ALA A 206 10.59 -20.52 -8.17
N GLY A 207 10.73 -20.09 -9.43
CA GLY A 207 11.89 -19.30 -9.87
C GLY A 207 11.99 -17.93 -9.18
N ALA A 208 10.85 -17.32 -8.87
CA ALA A 208 10.82 -16.05 -8.13
C ALA A 208 10.95 -16.25 -6.61
N GLY A 209 10.71 -17.46 -6.10
CA GLY A 209 10.84 -17.85 -4.70
C GLY A 209 9.72 -17.30 -3.81
N PHE A 210 8.46 -17.41 -4.24
CA PHE A 210 7.27 -17.13 -3.40
C PHE A 210 6.03 -17.89 -3.90
N VAL A 211 5.01 -17.98 -3.04
CA VAL A 211 3.68 -18.52 -3.38
C VAL A 211 2.70 -17.36 -3.55
N VAL A 212 2.03 -17.27 -4.70
CA VAL A 212 1.01 -16.27 -4.99
C VAL A 212 -0.34 -16.75 -4.45
N ILE A 213 -0.99 -15.89 -3.67
CA ILE A 213 -2.28 -16.16 -3.02
C ILE A 213 -3.31 -15.23 -3.64
N ILE A 214 -4.18 -15.78 -4.49
CA ILE A 214 -5.15 -15.01 -5.27
C ILE A 214 -6.46 -14.95 -4.50
N CYS A 215 -6.86 -13.74 -4.09
CA CYS A 215 -8.04 -13.52 -3.25
C CYS A 215 -9.26 -12.94 -4.00
N GLY A 216 -9.08 -12.57 -5.26
CA GLY A 216 -10.12 -11.96 -6.08
C GLY A 216 -9.78 -12.11 -7.56
N GLU A 217 -10.55 -11.43 -8.41
CA GLU A 217 -10.21 -11.35 -9.83
C GLU A 217 -9.00 -10.45 -10.03
N ILE A 218 -7.98 -10.98 -10.70
CA ILE A 218 -6.74 -10.26 -10.99
C ILE A 218 -6.61 -10.16 -12.49
N MET A 219 -6.56 -8.93 -12.98
CA MET A 219 -6.32 -8.65 -14.38
C MET A 219 -4.83 -8.85 -14.68
N THR A 220 -4.49 -9.98 -15.30
CA THR A 220 -3.12 -10.29 -15.75
C THR A 220 -2.84 -9.83 -17.17
N MET A 221 -3.88 -9.48 -17.94
CA MET A 221 -3.79 -9.00 -19.31
C MET A 221 -4.77 -7.84 -19.50
N PRO A 222 -4.35 -6.57 -19.33
CA PRO A 222 -5.23 -5.43 -19.52
C PRO A 222 -5.58 -5.26 -21.00
N GLY A 223 -6.86 -5.00 -21.28
CA GLY A 223 -7.34 -4.67 -22.63
C GLY A 223 -7.11 -3.21 -23.00
N LEU A 224 -7.20 -2.90 -24.30
CA LEU A 224 -7.21 -1.52 -24.79
C LEU A 224 -8.57 -0.84 -24.48
N PRO A 225 -8.59 0.48 -24.20
CA PRO A 225 -9.84 1.22 -24.06
C PRO A 225 -10.52 1.41 -25.41
N LYS A 226 -11.80 1.82 -25.40
CA LYS A 226 -12.59 2.07 -26.62
C LYS A 226 -11.92 3.04 -27.61
N ALA A 227 -11.21 4.04 -27.10
CA ALA A 227 -10.40 4.97 -27.88
C ALA A 227 -8.96 4.91 -27.35
N PRO A 228 -8.09 4.05 -27.91
CA PRO A 228 -6.73 3.88 -27.43
C PRO A 228 -5.87 5.08 -27.80
N SER A 229 -4.92 5.45 -26.92
CA SER A 229 -3.99 6.55 -27.18
C SER A 229 -3.18 6.35 -28.46
N SER A 230 -3.00 5.10 -28.91
CA SER A 230 -2.33 4.76 -30.17
C SER A 230 -2.93 5.44 -31.41
N GLU A 231 -4.23 5.76 -31.40
CA GLU A 231 -4.86 6.51 -32.50
C GLU A 231 -4.38 7.97 -32.61
N LYS A 232 -3.80 8.50 -31.53
CA LYS A 232 -3.32 9.88 -31.43
C LYS A 232 -1.80 9.99 -31.36
N ILE A 233 -1.08 8.87 -31.32
CA ILE A 233 0.38 8.86 -31.27
C ILE A 233 0.93 9.00 -32.69
N PHE A 234 1.68 10.06 -32.97
CA PHE A 234 2.31 10.29 -34.27
C PHE A 234 3.64 11.05 -34.12
N LEU A 235 4.42 11.09 -35.21
CA LEU A 235 5.60 11.95 -35.33
C LEU A 235 5.20 13.23 -36.08
N ASN A 236 5.43 14.39 -35.48
CA ASN A 236 5.22 15.67 -36.15
C ASN A 236 6.29 15.94 -37.22
N GLU A 237 6.19 17.05 -37.95
CA GLU A 237 7.11 17.42 -39.03
C GLU A 237 8.57 17.57 -38.57
N ALA A 238 8.78 17.87 -37.28
CA ALA A 238 10.11 17.95 -36.66
C ALA A 238 10.65 16.59 -36.18
N GLY A 239 9.92 15.49 -36.42
CA GLY A 239 10.27 14.16 -35.94
C GLY A 239 10.08 13.96 -34.43
N GLN A 240 9.28 14.80 -33.78
CA GLN A 240 8.95 14.68 -32.36
C GLN A 240 7.66 13.89 -32.17
N ILE A 241 7.61 13.09 -31.09
CA ILE A 241 6.42 12.28 -30.77
C ILE A 241 5.36 13.17 -30.11
N GLU A 242 4.15 13.16 -30.67
CA GLU A 242 2.95 13.79 -30.08
C GLU A 242 1.93 12.73 -29.66
N GLY A 243 1.11 13.04 -28.65
CA GLY A 243 0.03 12.16 -28.17
C GLY A 243 0.43 11.04 -27.20
N LEU A 244 1.71 10.98 -26.78
CA LEU A 244 2.22 9.96 -25.86
C LEU A 244 2.00 10.30 -24.37
N PHE A 245 2.00 11.58 -24.00
CA PHE A 245 1.81 12.09 -22.64
C PHE A 245 0.94 13.35 -22.62
#